data_AF-A0A1R0GAG3-F1
#
_entry.id   AF-A0A1R0GAG3-F1
#
_cell.length_a   1.000
_cell.length_b   1.000
_cell.length_c   1.000
_cell.angle_alpha   90.00
_cell.angle_beta   90.00
_cell.angle_gamma   90.00
#
_symmetry.space_group_name_H-M   'P 1'
#
loop_
_entity.id
_entity.type
_entity.pdbx_description
1 polymer ?
#
loop_
_entity_poly.entity_id
_entity_poly.type
_entity_poly.pdbx_seq_one_letter_code
_entity_poly.pdbx_strand_id
1 'polypeptide(L)'
;MNTFVRINWIARGGLAFMLAYHGLVPKLLWLSQGERTMIQAHGIEQVQVFATLAGVGEIVLAVWILLSPRSAWPIAVATAALAGLLVDVAVFSPAMLREAFNPVSLNVAGLALCAVAWNTKP
;
A
#
# COMPACT_ATOMS: atom_id res chain seq x y z
N MET A 1 20.60 7.57 -19.15
CA MET A 1 19.30 7.72 -18.44
C MET A 1 19.46 8.83 -17.41
N ASN A 2 18.60 9.86 -17.41
CA ASN A 2 18.67 10.97 -16.45
C ASN A 2 18.59 10.44 -15.01
N THR A 3 19.38 10.99 -14.09
CA THR A 3 19.38 10.63 -12.66
C THR A 3 17.98 10.72 -12.06
N PHE A 4 17.19 11.74 -12.41
CA PHE A 4 15.80 11.86 -11.94
C PHE A 4 14.91 10.70 -12.41
N VAL A 5 15.06 10.27 -13.67
CA VAL A 5 14.33 9.12 -14.21
C VAL A 5 14.70 7.84 -13.47
N ARG A 6 16.00 7.65 -13.13
CA ARG A 6 16.45 6.49 -12.35
C ARG A 6 15.84 6.48 -10.95
N ILE A 7 15.90 7.61 -10.25
CA ILE A 7 15.32 7.76 -8.91
C ILE A 7 13.81 7.50 -8.95
N ASN A 8 13.11 8.04 -9.96
CA ASN A 8 11.68 7.84 -10.13
C ASN A 8 11.32 6.35 -10.28
N TRP A 9 12.04 5.62 -11.13
CA TRP A 9 11.82 4.19 -11.32
C TRP A 9 12.14 3.36 -10.08
N ILE A 10 13.18 3.71 -9.32
CA ILE A 10 13.48 3.05 -8.04
C ILE A 10 12.32 3.26 -7.05
N ALA A 11 11.83 4.49 -6.92
CA ALA A 11 10.75 4.81 -6.01
C ALA A 11 9.43 4.12 -6.41
N ARG A 12 9.07 4.16 -7.69
CA ARG A 12 7.87 3.48 -8.23
C ARG A 12 7.98 1.97 -8.14
N GLY A 13 9.16 1.41 -8.42
CA GLY A 13 9.45 -0.01 -8.30
C GLY A 13 9.31 -0.49 -6.86
N GLY A 14 9.90 0.22 -5.90
CA GLY A 14 9.75 -0.09 -4.47
C GLY A 14 8.30 0.00 -3.99
N LEU A 15 7.57 1.05 -4.40
CA LEU A 15 6.17 1.24 -4.04
C LEU A 15 5.27 0.15 -4.65
N ALA A 16 5.50 -0.21 -5.92
CA ALA A 16 4.76 -1.28 -6.58
C ALA A 16 5.06 -2.64 -5.95
N PHE A 17 6.32 -2.93 -5.62
CA PHE A 17 6.68 -4.15 -4.90
C PHE A 17 5.98 -4.24 -3.55
N MET A 18 6.04 -3.18 -2.75
CA MET A 18 5.39 -3.08 -1.45
C MET A 18 3.89 -3.37 -1.56
N LEU A 19 3.16 -2.63 -2.41
CA LEU A 19 1.73 -2.82 -2.60
C LEU A 19 1.39 -4.21 -3.15
N ALA A 20 2.11 -4.70 -4.15
CA ALA A 20 1.87 -6.03 -4.72
C ALA A 20 2.14 -7.14 -3.70
N TYR A 21 3.18 -7.00 -2.87
CA TYR A 21 3.50 -7.98 -1.84
C TYR A 21 2.39 -8.05 -0.77
N HIS A 22 1.92 -6.90 -0.29
CA HIS A 22 0.81 -6.84 0.66
C HIS A 22 -0.53 -7.30 0.05
N GLY A 23 -0.75 -7.03 -1.23
CA GLY A 23 -1.95 -7.50 -1.91
C GLY A 23 -1.93 -8.99 -2.15
N LEU A 24 -0.77 -9.55 -2.45
CA LEU A 24 -0.64 -10.95 -2.81
C LEU A 24 -0.49 -11.85 -1.59
N VAL A 25 0.48 -11.58 -0.71
CA VAL A 25 0.89 -12.54 0.32
C VAL A 25 -0.10 -12.60 1.50
N PRO A 26 -0.34 -11.52 2.27
CA PRO A 26 -1.20 -11.57 3.44
C PRO A 26 -2.71 -11.52 3.15
N LYS A 27 -3.11 -11.35 1.87
CA LYS A 27 -4.51 -11.20 1.44
C LYS A 27 -4.98 -12.31 0.51
N LEU A 28 -4.28 -12.58 -0.60
CA LEU A 28 -4.70 -13.56 -1.59
C LEU A 28 -4.16 -14.98 -1.34
N LEU A 29 -2.86 -15.12 -1.08
CA LEU A 29 -2.23 -16.42 -0.88
C LEU A 29 -2.48 -16.97 0.53
N TRP A 30 -2.26 -16.13 1.54
CA TRP A 30 -2.46 -16.47 2.95
C TRP A 30 -3.13 -15.33 3.67
N LEU A 31 -4.45 -15.44 3.86
CA LEU A 31 -5.21 -14.48 4.63
C LEU A 31 -4.70 -14.44 6.08
N SER A 32 -3.92 -13.41 6.40
CA SER A 32 -3.23 -13.28 7.69
C SER A 32 -4.21 -13.01 8.84
N GLN A 33 -3.84 -13.41 10.05
CA GLN A 33 -4.68 -13.16 11.22
C GLN A 33 -4.89 -11.66 11.48
N GLY A 34 -3.86 -10.83 11.28
CA GLY A 34 -3.97 -9.38 11.42
C GLY A 34 -5.01 -8.78 10.48
N GLU A 35 -4.98 -9.17 9.20
CA GLU A 35 -5.96 -8.72 8.21
C GLU A 35 -7.38 -9.14 8.58
N ARG A 36 -7.56 -10.39 9.06
CA ARG A 36 -8.87 -10.86 9.53
C ARG A 36 -9.38 -10.00 10.68
N THR A 37 -8.54 -9.74 11.68
CA THR A 37 -8.91 -8.93 12.84
C THR A 37 -9.28 -7.51 12.44
N MET A 38 -8.54 -6.90 11.52
CA MET A 38 -8.86 -5.56 10.99
C MET A 38 -10.22 -5.54 10.28
N ILE A 39 -10.49 -6.51 9.40
CA ILE A 39 -11.77 -6.57 8.66
C ILE A 39 -12.93 -6.85 9.62
N GLN A 40 -12.75 -7.73 10.61
CA GLN A 40 -13.76 -8.02 11.62
C GLN A 40 -14.03 -6.83 12.55
N ALA A 41 -13.02 -5.98 12.81
CA ALA A 41 -13.20 -4.75 13.58
C ALA A 41 -14.17 -3.76 12.91
N HIS A 42 -14.38 -3.90 11.59
CA HIS A 42 -15.38 -3.15 10.82
C HIS A 42 -16.78 -3.78 10.84
N GLY A 43 -16.98 -4.90 11.53
CA GLY A 43 -18.25 -5.64 11.53
C GLY A 43 -18.53 -6.39 10.23
N ILE A 44 -17.52 -6.61 9.38
CA ILE A 44 -17.66 -7.30 8.09
C ILE A 44 -17.55 -8.82 8.31
N GLU A 45 -18.62 -9.55 8.00
CA GLU A 45 -18.66 -11.01 8.12
C GLU A 45 -17.97 -11.72 6.94
N GLN A 46 -18.03 -11.14 5.73
CA GLN A 46 -17.44 -11.73 4.52
C GLN A 46 -15.94 -11.41 4.39
N VAL A 47 -15.17 -11.77 5.42
CA VAL A 47 -13.74 -11.44 5.55
C VAL A 47 -12.93 -11.84 4.32
N GLN A 48 -13.14 -13.05 3.80
CA GLN A 48 -12.40 -13.55 2.64
C GLN A 48 -12.66 -12.72 1.37
N VAL A 49 -13.91 -12.32 1.13
CA VAL A 49 -14.28 -11.54 -0.06
C VAL A 49 -13.67 -10.15 0.03
N PHE A 50 -13.78 -9.50 1.18
CA PHE A 50 -13.22 -8.17 1.39
C PHE A 50 -11.70 -8.17 1.26
N ALA A 51 -11.02 -9.13 1.90
CA ALA A 51 -9.58 -9.28 1.78
C ALA A 51 -9.13 -9.54 0.34
N THR A 52 -9.90 -10.35 -0.41
CA THR A 52 -9.62 -10.62 -1.83
C THR A 52 -9.74 -9.35 -2.67
N LEU A 53 -10.80 -8.56 -2.47
CA LEU A 53 -10.99 -7.28 -3.18
C LEU A 53 -9.89 -6.28 -2.84
N ALA A 54 -9.53 -6.15 -1.56
CA ALA A 54 -8.44 -5.30 -1.11
C ALA A 54 -7.10 -5.74 -1.74
N GLY A 55 -6.82 -7.05 -1.74
CA GLY A 55 -5.58 -7.58 -2.30
C GLY A 55 -5.47 -7.39 -3.81
N VAL A 56 -6.56 -7.63 -4.55
CA VAL A 56 -6.63 -7.32 -5.98
C VAL A 56 -6.45 -5.82 -6.24
N GLY A 57 -7.08 -4.97 -5.43
CA GLY A 57 -6.94 -3.51 -5.53
C GLY A 57 -5.49 -3.05 -5.39
N GLU A 58 -4.76 -3.59 -4.42
CA GLU A 58 -3.34 -3.28 -4.23
C GLU A 58 -2.46 -3.73 -5.40
N ILE A 59 -2.71 -4.91 -5.96
CA ILE A 59 -2.00 -5.41 -7.14
C ILE A 59 -2.30 -4.55 -8.36
N VAL A 60 -3.57 -4.20 -8.59
CA VAL A 60 -3.96 -3.32 -9.70
C VAL A 60 -3.28 -1.96 -9.57
N LEU A 61 -3.24 -1.39 -8.36
CA LEU A 61 -2.57 -0.12 -8.10
C LEU A 61 -1.06 -0.22 -8.33
N ALA A 62 -0.42 -1.31 -7.90
CA ALA A 62 1.00 -1.57 -8.14
C ALA A 62 1.32 -1.63 -9.64
N VAL A 63 0.52 -2.35 -10.42
CA VAL A 63 0.66 -2.42 -11.88
C VAL A 63 0.44 -1.04 -12.51
N TRP A 64 -0.58 -0.30 -12.07
CA TRP A 64 -0.86 1.04 -12.57
C TRP A 64 0.29 2.03 -12.29
N ILE A 65 0.93 1.94 -11.12
CA ILE A 65 2.13 2.71 -10.79
C ILE A 65 3.25 2.41 -11.79
N LEU A 66 3.47 1.16 -12.19
CA LEU A 66 4.55 0.83 -13.14
C LEU A 66 4.22 1.24 -14.59
N LEU A 67 2.96 1.05 -15.01
CA LEU A 67 2.56 1.29 -16.40
C LEU A 67 2.36 2.77 -16.74
N SER A 68 2.19 3.64 -15.75
CA SER A 68 1.87 5.06 -15.95
C SER A 68 2.95 6.02 -15.40
N PRO A 69 4.23 5.94 -15.84
CA PRO A 69 5.35 6.70 -15.26
C PRO A 69 5.19 8.22 -15.40
N ARG A 70 4.50 8.68 -16.44
CA ARG A 70 4.21 10.12 -16.67
C ARG A 70 3.00 10.64 -15.88
N SER A 71 2.17 9.74 -15.35
CA SER A 71 0.97 10.13 -14.62
C SER A 71 1.26 10.31 -13.14
N ALA A 72 0.71 11.39 -12.60
CA ALA A 72 0.65 11.69 -11.18
C ALA A 72 -0.40 10.86 -10.43
N TRP A 73 -1.44 10.42 -11.13
CA TRP A 73 -2.64 9.83 -10.54
C TRP A 73 -2.37 8.55 -9.73
N PRO A 74 -1.60 7.55 -10.23
CA PRO A 74 -1.33 6.35 -9.45
C PRO A 74 -0.63 6.67 -8.13
N ILE A 75 0.26 7.66 -8.13
CA ILE A 75 1.00 8.10 -6.93
C ILE A 75 0.07 8.83 -5.96
N ALA A 76 -0.83 9.68 -6.45
CA ALA A 76 -1.82 10.35 -5.61
C ALA A 76 -2.78 9.35 -4.95
N VAL A 77 -3.27 8.36 -5.73
CA VAL A 77 -4.14 7.30 -5.22
C VAL A 77 -3.41 6.44 -4.18
N ALA A 78 -2.15 6.06 -4.43
CA ALA A 78 -1.34 5.35 -3.45
C ALA A 78 -1.09 6.15 -2.17
N THR A 79 -0.83 7.45 -2.31
CA THR A 79 -0.65 8.35 -1.15
C THR A 79 -1.92 8.39 -0.30
N ALA A 80 -3.09 8.56 -0.94
CA ALA A 80 -4.37 8.57 -0.26
C ALA A 80 -4.69 7.22 0.39
N ALA A 81 -4.41 6.11 -0.30
CA ALA A 81 -4.61 4.76 0.23
C ALA A 81 -3.73 4.49 1.46
N LEU A 82 -2.42 4.77 1.39
CA LEU A 82 -1.50 4.56 2.51
C LEU A 82 -1.86 5.44 3.72
N ALA A 83 -2.21 6.71 3.48
CA ALA A 83 -2.66 7.59 4.56
C ALA A 83 -3.99 7.11 5.17
N GLY A 84 -4.95 6.72 4.32
CA GLY A 84 -6.24 6.18 4.75
C GLY A 84 -6.09 4.90 5.57
N LEU A 85 -5.29 3.94 5.09
CA LEU A 85 -5.00 2.68 5.80
C LEU A 85 -4.30 2.91 7.14
N LEU A 86 -3.41 3.90 7.22
CA LEU A 86 -2.76 4.25 8.48
C LEU A 86 -3.77 4.81 9.50
N VAL A 87 -4.67 5.69 9.06
CA VAL A 87 -5.75 6.22 9.91
C VAL A 87 -6.70 5.10 10.32
N ASP A 88 -7.04 4.22 9.39
CA ASP A 88 -7.89 3.05 9.63
C ASP A 88 -7.34 2.15 10.75
N VAL A 89 -6.07 1.74 10.62
CA VAL A 89 -5.38 0.96 11.66
C VAL A 89 -5.38 1.71 13.00
N ALA A 90 -5.15 3.03 12.99
CA ALA A 90 -5.10 3.82 14.20
C ALA A 90 -6.44 3.89 14.94
N VAL A 91 -7.56 3.84 14.21
CA VAL A 91 -8.91 3.88 14.77
C VAL A 91 -9.39 2.49 15.19
N PHE A 92 -9.24 1.48 14.33
CA PHE A 92 -9.86 0.17 14.51
C PHE A 92 -8.93 -0.88 15.11
N SER A 93 -7.61 -0.70 15.05
CA SER A 93 -6.62 -1.66 15.55
C SER A 93 -5.38 -0.97 16.15
N PRO A 94 -5.54 -0.05 17.13
CA PRO A 94 -4.47 0.79 17.65
C PRO A 94 -3.33 0.00 18.32
N ALA A 95 -3.59 -1.24 18.77
CA ALA A 95 -2.55 -2.12 19.31
C ALA A 95 -1.46 -2.43 18.28
N MET A 96 -1.81 -2.57 16.99
CA MET A 96 -0.89 -2.88 15.91
C MET A 96 0.13 -1.76 15.66
N LEU A 97 -0.16 -0.52 16.07
CA LEU A 97 0.75 0.63 15.92
C LEU A 97 2.05 0.46 16.73
N ARG A 98 2.04 -0.38 17.78
CA ARG A 98 3.19 -0.57 18.69
C ARG A 98 3.94 -1.88 18.45
N GLU A 99 3.57 -2.65 17.44
CA GLU A 99 4.28 -3.86 17.07
C GLU A 99 5.65 -3.54 16.45
N ALA A 100 6.59 -4.49 16.51
CA ALA A 100 7.96 -4.30 16.01
C ALA A 100 8.02 -4.00 14.50
N PHE A 101 7.05 -4.52 13.74
CA PHE A 101 6.87 -4.28 12.30
C PHE A 101 5.49 -3.67 12.04
N ASN A 102 5.23 -2.54 12.70
CA ASN A 102 3.91 -1.92 12.68
C ASN A 102 3.56 -1.22 11.34
N PRO A 103 2.26 -0.99 11.10
CA PRO A 103 1.79 -0.25 9.94
C PRO A 103 2.27 1.20 9.86
N VAL A 104 2.73 1.83 10.96
CA VAL A 104 3.22 3.22 10.93
C VAL A 104 4.50 3.31 10.13
N SER A 105 5.49 2.51 10.49
CA SER A 105 6.80 2.50 9.82
C SER A 105 6.67 2.18 8.33
N LEU A 106 5.82 1.19 8.02
CA LEU A 106 5.54 0.74 6.67
C LEU A 106 4.84 1.82 5.83
N ASN A 107 3.72 2.40 6.31
CA ASN A 107 2.98 3.41 5.55
C ASN A 107 3.80 4.70 5.38
N VAL A 108 4.55 5.12 6.41
CA VAL A 108 5.42 6.31 6.31
C VAL A 108 6.53 6.09 5.28
N ALA A 109 7.15 4.91 5.25
CA ALA A 109 8.13 4.57 4.20
C ALA A 109 7.49 4.59 2.79
N GLY A 110 6.29 4.02 2.64
CA GLY A 110 5.53 4.08 1.38
C GLY A 110 5.18 5.51 0.95
N LEU A 111 4.77 6.36 1.88
CA LEU A 111 4.50 7.79 1.63
C LEU A 111 5.78 8.54 1.23
N ALA A 112 6.92 8.22 1.83
CA ALA A 112 8.21 8.78 1.42
C ALA A 112 8.55 8.37 -0.03
N LEU A 113 8.32 7.11 -0.42
CA LEU A 113 8.49 6.67 -1.81
C LEU A 113 7.53 7.40 -2.75
N CYS A 114 6.28 7.63 -2.34
CA CYS A 114 5.33 8.43 -3.10
C CYS A 114 5.84 9.86 -3.31
N ALA A 115 6.36 10.50 -2.25
CA ALA A 115 6.93 11.84 -2.33
C ALA A 115 8.15 11.88 -3.27
N VAL A 116 9.05 10.90 -3.20
CA VAL A 116 10.19 10.81 -4.13
C VAL A 116 9.72 10.66 -5.56
N ALA A 117 8.78 9.74 -5.83
CA ALA A 117 8.21 9.54 -7.17
C ALA A 117 7.47 10.78 -7.69
N TRP A 118 6.85 11.57 -6.81
CA TRP A 118 6.17 12.80 -7.17
C TRP A 118 7.14 13.92 -7.57
N ASN A 119 8.20 14.10 -6.78
CA ASN A 119 9.19 15.16 -6.98
C ASN A 119 10.20 14.86 -8.11
N THR A 120 10.29 13.61 -8.55
CA THR A 120 11.20 13.18 -9.64
C THR A 120 10.46 12.86 -10.94
N LYS A 121 9.23 13.38 -11.11
CA LYS A 121 8.47 13.18 -12.35
C LYS A 121 9.28 13.62 -13.57
N PRO A 122 9.34 12.79 -14.63
CA PRO A 122 10.09 13.08 -15.85
C PRO A 122 9.44 14.15 -16.72
#